data_AF-A0A264VN33-F1
#
_entry.id   AF-A0A264VN33-F1
#
_cell.length_a   1.000
_cell.length_b   1.000
_cell.length_c   1.000
_cell.angle_alpha   90.00
_cell.angle_beta   90.00
_cell.angle_gamma   90.00
#
_symmetry.space_group_name_H-M   'P 1'
#
loop_
_entity.id
_entity.type
_entity.pdbx_description
1 polymer ?
#
loop_
_entity_poly.entity_id
_entity_poly.type
_entity_poly.pdbx_seq_one_letter_code
_entity_poly.pdbx_strand_id
1 'polypeptide(L)' 'MKKKLFELSNKSHCINPDHIVETYFENDGTFTITLSTGIKMRLDKNESEYLKEIFDFEEPL' A
#
# COMPACT_ATOMS: atom_id res chain seq x y z
N MET A 1 -0.51 -5.42 -13.13
CA MET A 1 0.21 -5.35 -11.84
C MET A 1 1.15 -6.55 -11.66
N LYS A 2 2.42 -6.31 -11.32
CA LYS A 2 3.36 -7.38 -10.94
C LYS A 2 2.97 -7.88 -9.53
N LYS A 3 2.56 -9.16 -9.44
CA LYS A 3 2.06 -9.81 -8.21
C LYS A 3 3.16 -10.05 -7.18
N LYS A 4 3.73 -9.00 -6.59
CA LYS A 4 4.65 -9.12 -5.45
C LYS A 4 3.91 -8.82 -4.16
N LEU A 5 4.12 -9.64 -3.14
CA LEU A 5 3.62 -9.37 -1.79
C LEU A 5 4.25 -8.07 -1.29
N PHE A 6 3.44 -7.23 -0.64
CA PHE A 6 3.87 -5.99 -0.03
C PHE A 6 4.36 -6.27 1.40
N GLU A 7 5.67 -6.38 1.58
CA GLU A 7 6.29 -6.56 2.89
C GLU A 7 6.34 -5.24 3.66
N LEU A 8 5.81 -5.24 4.87
CA LEU A 8 5.85 -4.07 5.75
C LEU A 8 7.18 -4.05 6.50
N SER A 9 8.02 -3.06 6.25
CA SER A 9 9.37 -2.99 6.83
C SER A 9 9.39 -2.99 8.36
N ASN A 10 8.33 -2.52 9.01
CA ASN A 10 8.24 -2.40 10.47
C ASN A 10 7.32 -3.44 11.13
N LYS A 11 6.74 -4.37 10.36
CA LYS A 11 5.85 -5.41 10.89
C LYS A 11 6.25 -6.74 10.28
N SER A 12 6.29 -7.82 11.07
CA SER A 12 6.56 -9.18 10.57
C SER A 12 5.40 -9.77 9.73
N HIS A 13 4.71 -8.93 8.96
CA HIS A 13 3.50 -9.27 8.21
C HIS A 13 3.62 -8.72 6.78
N CYS A 14 3.06 -9.47 5.83
CA CYS A 14 2.97 -9.06 4.43
C CYS A 14 1.51 -8.80 4.07
N ILE A 15 1.27 -7.82 3.21
CA ILE A 15 -0.04 -7.55 2.64
C ILE A 15 -0.03 -8.08 1.21
N ASN A 16 -1.08 -8.81 0.83
CA ASN A 16 -1.32 -9.11 -0.57
C ASN A 16 -2.00 -7.88 -1.21
N PRO A 17 -1.37 -7.23 -2.21
CA PRO A 17 -1.92 -6.06 -2.90
C PRO A 17 -3.36 -6.21 -3.39
N ASP A 18 -3.76 -7.42 -3.81
CA ASP A 18 -5.11 -7.69 -4.33
C ASP A 18 -6.22 -7.46 -3.29
N HIS A 19 -5.86 -7.38 -2.00
CA HIS A 19 -6.80 -7.10 -0.92
C HIS A 19 -6.87 -5.62 -0.56
N ILE A 20 -6.05 -4.75 -1.16
CA ILE A 20 -6.13 -3.31 -0.98
C ILE A 20 -7.28 -2.79 -1.86
N VAL A 21 -8.29 -2.21 -1.24
CA VAL A 21 -9.48 -1.70 -1.94
C VAL A 21 -9.46 -0.18 -2.11
N GLU A 22 -8.66 0.51 -1.30
CA GLU A 22 -8.52 1.97 -1.35
C GLU A 22 -7.13 2.37 -0.87
N THR A 23 -6.56 3.39 -1.51
CA THR A 23 -5.31 4.03 -1.13
C THR A 23 -5.52 5.53 -1.08
N TYR A 24 -5.13 6.17 0.02
CA TYR A 24 -5.19 7.61 0.20
C TYR A 24 -3.79 8.17 0.40
N PHE A 25 -3.42 9.17 -0.40
CA PHE A 25 -2.13 9.85 -0.27
C PHE A 25 -2.26 11.04 0.70
N GLU A 26 -1.51 10.98 1.79
CA GLU A 26 -1.50 11.98 2.85
C GLU A 26 -0.56 13.13 2.51
N ASN A 27 -0.83 14.32 3.06
CA ASN A 27 -0.04 15.54 2.80
C ASN A 27 1.42 15.44 3.27
N ASP A 28 1.76 14.50 4.15
CA ASP A 28 3.12 14.28 4.63
C ASP A 28 3.93 13.30 3.77
N GLY A 29 3.37 12.88 2.63
CA GLY A 29 4.00 11.98 1.68
C GLY A 29 3.84 10.50 2.02
N THR A 30 2.95 10.14 2.94
CA THR A 30 2.65 8.74 3.28
C THR A 30 1.33 8.28 2.67
N PHE A 31 1.13 6.97 2.58
CA PHE A 31 -0.16 6.39 2.19
C PHE A 31 -0.90 5.81 3.39
N THR A 32 -2.22 6.01 3.40
CA THR A 32 -3.16 5.20 4.18
C THR A 32 -3.85 4.21 3.25
N ILE A 33 -3.77 2.92 3.54
CA ILE A 33 -4.43 1.86 2.76
C ILE A 33 -5.62 1.30 3.53
N THR A 34 -6.68 0.96 2.80
CA THR A 34 -7.84 0.21 3.32
C THR A 34 -7.84 -1.17 2.69
N LEU A 35 -7.92 -2.20 3.52
CA LEU A 35 -8.05 -3.60 3.08
C LEU A 35 -9.53 -3.97 2.90
N SER A 36 -9.77 -5.01 2.10
CA SER A 36 -11.11 -5.62 1.90
C SER A 36 -11.79 -6.08 3.20
N THR A 37 -11.03 -6.30 4.28
CA THR A 37 -11.55 -6.58 5.61
C THR A 37 -12.08 -5.34 6.35
N GLY A 38 -11.91 -4.15 5.78
CA GLY A 38 -12.22 -2.85 6.41
C GLY A 38 -11.09 -2.29 7.29
N ILE A 39 -10.00 -3.04 7.47
CA ILE A 39 -8.83 -2.57 8.24
C ILE A 39 -8.16 -1.42 7.50
N LYS A 40 -7.97 -0.31 8.20
CA LYS A 40 -7.18 0.83 7.74
C LYS A 40 -5.80 0.82 8.36
N MET A 41 -4.78 0.99 7.54
CA MET A 41 -3.39 1.05 7.98
C MET A 41 -2.69 2.22 7.32
N ARG A 42 -2.06 3.06 8.14
CA ARG A 42 -1.10 4.04 7.65
C ARG A 42 0.26 3.39 7.47
N LEU A 43 0.85 3.61 6.30
CA LEU A 43 2.18 3.17 5.95
C LEU A 43 3.21 4.20 6.40
N ASP A 44 4.40 3.73 6.75
CA ASP A 44 5.54 4.63 6.92
C ASP A 44 6.07 5.13 5.56
N LYS A 45 7.08 6.00 5.58
CA LYS A 45 7.65 6.57 4.35
C LYS A 45 8.28 5.51 3.43
N ASN A 46 8.99 4.53 3.99
CA ASN A 46 9.64 3.49 3.19
C ASN A 46 8.59 2.55 2.58
N GLU A 47 7.61 2.16 3.37
CA GLU A 47 6.45 1.37 2.93
C GLU A 47 5.66 2.11 1.84
N SER A 48 5.48 3.43 1.99
CA SER A 48 4.78 4.27 1.01
C SER A 48 5.51 4.35 -0.33
N GLU A 49 6.84 4.48 -0.33
CA GLU A 49 7.65 4.43 -1.55
C GLU A 49 7.59 3.05 -2.20
N TYR A 50 7.70 1.98 -1.40
CA TYR A 50 7.59 0.61 -1.92
C TYR A 50 6.22 0.33 -2.53
N LEU A 51 5.15 0.92 -1.98
CA LEU A 51 3.80 0.77 -2.52
C LEU A 51 3.72 1.36 -3.94
N LYS A 52 4.38 2.50 -4.20
CA LYS A 52 4.46 3.13 -5.53
C LYS A 52 5.21 2.28 -6.56
N GLU A 53 6.16 1.46 -6.12
CA GLU A 53 6.88 0.55 -7.03
C GLU A 53 6.02 -0.67 -7.45
N ILE A 54 5.05 -1.05 -6.61
CA ILE A 54 4.19 -2.22 -6.84
C ILE A 54 2.88 -1.82 -7.54
N PHE A 55 2.31 -0.68 -7.16
CA PHE A 55 1.12 -0.11 -7.76
C PHE A 55 1.50 0.98 -8.76
N ASP A 56 1.13 0.75 -10.01
CA ASP A 56 1.28 1.76 -11.05
C ASP A 56 0.12 2.77 -10.92
N PHE A 57 0.33 3.83 -10.13
CA PHE A 57 -0.68 4.87 -9.90
C PHE A 57 -0.81 5.84 -11.09
N GLU A 58 0.05 5.74 -12.11
CA GLU A 58 0.01 6.58 -13.31
C GLU A 58 -0.96 6.08 -14.39
N GLU A 59 -1.37 4.80 -14.34
CA GLU A 59 -2.46 4.28 -15.17
C GLU A 59 -3.73 4.12 -14.33
N PRO A 60 -4.74 5.02 -14.46
CA PRO A 60 -6.05 4.73 -13.91
C PRO A 60 -6.62 3.49 -14.63
N LEU A 61 -6.97 2.45 -13.86
CA LEU A 61 -7.69 1.27 -14.35
C LEU A 61 -8.99 1.65 -15.09
#